data_AF-A0A645DQH8-F1
#
_entry.id   AF-A0A645DQH8-F1
#
_cell.length_a   1.000
_cell.length_b   1.000
_cell.length_c   1.000
_cell.angle_alpha   90.00
_cell.angle_beta   90.00
_cell.angle_gamma   90.00
#
_symmetry.space_group_name_H-M   'P 1'
#
loop_
_entity.id
_entity.type
_entity.pdbx_description
1 polymer ?
#
loop_
_entity_poly.entity_id
_entity_poly.type
_entity_poly.pdbx_seq_one_letter_code
_entity_poly.pdbx_strand_id
1 'polypeptide(L)' 'MRRVLKPSGELIALEHMRSKSPLIARTEDLINPVMSFLIGDDMTRNTVENIKKAGFTIIEEKNLAFKDVFKKIRAKP' A
#
# COMPACT_ATOMS: atom_id res chain seq x y z
N MET A 1 10.19 0.64 9.86
CA MET A 1 10.85 -0.56 9.29
C MET A 1 12.32 -0.35 8.97
N ARG A 2 12.73 0.68 8.22
CA ARG A 2 14.13 0.83 7.76
C ARG A 2 15.19 0.74 8.87
N ARG A 3 14.94 1.41 10.00
CA ARG A 3 15.84 1.42 11.18
C ARG A 3 16.13 0.04 11.78
N VAL A 4 15.26 -0.95 11.58
CA VAL A 4 15.36 -2.27 12.24
C VAL A 4 15.61 -3.42 11.26
N LEU A 5 15.51 -3.17 9.95
CA LEU A 5 15.76 -4.19 8.92
C LEU A 5 17.27 -4.29 8.67
N LYS A 6 17.80 -5.52 8.59
CA LYS A 6 19.20 -5.76 8.23
C LYS A 6 19.48 -5.23 6.81
N PRO A 7 20.72 -4.81 6.49
CA PRO A 7 21.07 -4.38 5.13
C PRO A 7 20.81 -5.43 4.04
N SER A 8 20.94 -6.72 4.38
CA SER A 8 20.62 -7.85 3.50
C SER A 8 19.14 -8.26 3.53
N GLY A 9 18.33 -7.63 4.36
CA GLY A 9 16.93 -7.95 4.57
C GLY A 9 16.01 -7.42 3.46
N GLU A 10 14.76 -7.88 3.51
CA GLU A 10 13.72 -7.48 2.57
C GLU A 10 12.46 -7.08 3.33
N LEU A 11 11.85 -5.96 2.91
CA LEU A 11 10.51 -5.56 3.31
C LEU A 11 9.51 -6.20 2.33
N ILE A 12 8.59 -7.00 2.85
CA ILE A 12 7.46 -7.54 2.09
C ILE A 12 6.18 -7.00 2.73
N ALA A 13 5.42 -6.20 1.98
CA ALA A 13 4.15 -5.63 2.43
C ALA A 13 3.00 -6.21 1.59
N LEU A 14 1.93 -6.63 2.27
CA LEU A 14 0.67 -7.05 1.67
C LEU A 14 -0.39 -6.07 2.13
N GLU A 15 -0.78 -5.15 1.25
CA GLU A 15 -1.50 -3.95 1.64
C GLU A 15 -2.72 -3.72 0.76
N HIS A 16 -3.76 -3.16 1.39
CA HIS A 16 -4.89 -2.53 0.74
C HIS A 16 -4.51 -1.07 0.39
N MET A 17 -4.70 -0.64 -0.85
CA MET A 17 -4.39 0.72 -1.29
C MET A 17 -5.34 1.21 -2.36
N ARG A 18 -5.34 2.54 -2.58
CA ARG A 18 -6.19 3.19 -3.57
C ARG A 18 -5.93 2.63 -4.97
N SER A 19 -6.99 2.23 -5.65
CA SER A 19 -6.95 1.77 -7.02
C SER A 19 -6.53 2.89 -7.98
N LYS A 20 -5.81 2.53 -9.05
CA LYS A 20 -5.56 3.41 -10.21
C LYS A 20 -6.78 3.47 -11.15
N SER A 21 -7.74 2.57 -10.97
CA SER A 21 -8.98 2.54 -11.75
C SER A 21 -9.93 3.65 -11.28
N PRO A 22 -10.29 4.64 -12.12
CA PRO A 22 -11.08 5.79 -11.67
C PRO A 22 -12.43 5.43 -11.04
N LEU A 23 -13.07 4.36 -11.53
CA LEU A 23 -14.34 3.89 -10.99
C LEU A 23 -14.18 3.30 -9.58
N ILE A 24 -13.18 2.45 -9.37
CA ILE A 24 -12.93 1.80 -8.08
C ILE A 24 -12.46 2.86 -7.07
N ALA A 25 -11.55 3.74 -7.51
CA ALA A 25 -11.04 4.84 -6.72
C ALA A 25 -12.14 5.77 -6.19
N ARG A 26 -13.14 6.11 -7.01
CA ARG A 26 -14.30 6.90 -6.56
C ARG A 26 -15.12 6.18 -5.50
N THR A 27 -15.32 4.87 -5.66
CA THR A 27 -16.02 4.06 -4.64
C THR A 27 -15.23 4.04 -3.34
N GLU A 28 -13.92 3.79 -3.40
CA GLU A 28 -13.01 3.82 -2.24
C GLU A 28 -13.07 5.18 -1.54
N ASP A 29 -12.95 6.28 -2.28
CA ASP A 29 -13.02 7.64 -1.74
C ASP A 29 -14.37 7.89 -1.03
N LEU A 30 -15.48 7.33 -1.52
CA LEU A 30 -16.81 7.46 -0.91
C LEU A 30 -16.96 6.64 0.39
N ILE A 31 -16.43 5.41 0.41
CA ILE A 31 -16.54 4.53 1.59
C ILE A 31 -15.45 4.77 2.64
N ASN A 32 -14.37 5.49 2.28
CA ASN A 32 -13.22 5.74 3.17
C ASN A 32 -13.58 6.38 4.52
N PRO A 33 -14.42 7.43 4.59
CA PRO A 33 -14.76 8.05 5.87
C PRO A 33 -15.45 7.07 6.82
N VAL A 34 -16.28 6.17 6.28
CA VAL A 34 -17.00 5.17 7.07
C VAL A 34 -16.05 4.10 7.59
N MET A 35 -15.18 3.55 6.74
CA MET A 35 -14.20 2.54 7.18
C MET A 35 -13.17 3.13 8.14
N SER A 36 -12.71 4.36 7.90
CA SER A 36 -11.79 5.07 8.78
C SER A 36 -12.43 5.29 10.16
N PHE A 37 -13.71 5.67 10.21
CA PHE A 37 -14.43 5.85 11.47
C PHE A 37 -14.67 4.53 12.22
N LEU A 38 -15.06 3.47 11.52
CA LEU A 38 -15.45 2.21 12.15
C LEU A 38 -14.28 1.31 12.55
N ILE A 39 -13.25 1.21 11.69
CA ILE A 39 -12.14 0.26 11.86
C ILE A 39 -10.76 0.91 11.72
N GLY A 40 -10.68 2.23 11.50
CA GLY A 40 -9.41 2.93 11.35
C GLY A 40 -8.69 2.65 10.02
N ASP A 41 -9.38 2.06 9.05
CA ASP A 41 -8.78 1.78 7.73
C ASP A 41 -8.76 3.03 6.85
N ASP A 42 -7.68 3.20 6.10
CA ASP A 42 -7.54 4.26 5.10
C ASP A 42 -7.27 3.63 3.73
N MET A 43 -8.35 3.45 2.98
CA MET A 43 -8.37 2.83 1.67
C MET A 43 -7.78 3.74 0.58
N THR A 44 -7.53 5.02 0.88
CA THR A 44 -7.01 5.99 -0.08
C THR A 44 -5.48 6.14 -0.04
N ARG A 45 -4.81 5.36 0.81
CA ARG A 45 -3.38 5.45 1.05
C ARG A 45 -2.54 5.04 -0.16
N ASN A 46 -1.40 5.72 -0.34
CA ASN A 46 -0.37 5.34 -1.32
C ASN A 46 0.84 4.70 -0.61
N THR A 47 0.74 3.41 -0.30
CA THR A 47 1.78 2.68 0.45
C THR A 47 3.09 2.55 -0.34
N VAL A 48 3.04 2.41 -1.66
CA VAL A 48 4.25 2.35 -2.51
C VAL A 48 5.09 3.62 -2.37
N GLU A 49 4.46 4.78 -2.44
CA GLU A 49 5.15 6.06 -2.30
C GLU A 49 5.68 6.28 -0.88
N ASN A 50 4.92 5.87 0.13
CA ASN A 50 5.37 5.95 1.52
C ASN A 50 6.61 5.07 1.78
N ILE A 51 6.66 3.88 1.19
CA ILE A 51 7.83 2.99 1.28
C ILE A 51 9.06 3.64 0.63
N LYS A 52 8.90 4.28 -0.55
CA LYS A 52 9.98 5.02 -1.20
C LYS A 52 10.48 6.19 -0.34
N LYS A 53 9.56 7.00 0.19
CA LYS A 53 9.88 8.14 1.08
C LYS A 53 10.56 7.70 2.37
N ALA A 54 10.25 6.51 2.86
CA ALA A 54 10.94 5.90 4.00
C ALA A 54 12.38 5.46 3.68
N GLY A 55 12.82 5.60 2.43
CA GLY A 55 14.18 5.36 1.97
C GLY A 55 14.41 3.94 1.45
N PHE A 56 13.35 3.19 1.15
CA PHE A 56 13.48 1.87 0.53
C PHE A 56 13.44 1.95 -1.00
N THR A 57 14.13 1.03 -1.66
CA THR A 57 14.04 0.80 -3.10
C THR A 57 13.01 -0.29 -3.39
N ILE A 58 11.99 0.00 -4.19
CA ILE A 58 10.99 -0.99 -4.62
C ILE A 58 11.62 -1.95 -5.62
N ILE A 59 11.48 -3.25 -5.36
CA ILE A 59 11.97 -4.34 -6.22
C ILE A 59 10.80 -4.97 -7.00
N GLU A 60 9.62 -5.06 -6.39
CA GLU A 60 8.42 -5.65 -7.00
C GLU A 60 7.16 -4.94 -6.50
N GLU A 61 6.24 -4.61 -7.40
CA GLU A 61 4.86 -4.22 -7.11
C GLU A 61 3.94 -5.17 -7.87
N LYS A 62 3.28 -6.09 -7.16
CA LYS A 62 2.41 -7.10 -7.76
C LYS A 62 0.97 -6.92 -7.27
N ASN A 63 0.06 -6.72 -8.21
CA ASN A 63 -1.37 -6.75 -7.94
C ASN A 63 -1.83 -8.17 -7.59
N LEU A 64 -2.67 -8.31 -6.57
CA LEU A 64 -3.12 -9.60 -6.05
C LEU A 64 -4.63 -9.82 -6.25
N ALA A 65 -5.46 -8.87 -5.82
CA ALA A 65 -6.91 -9.03 -5.81
C ALA A 65 -7.63 -7.70 -6.06
N PHE A 66 -8.90 -7.82 -6.45
CA PHE A 66 -9.77 -6.68 -6.79
C PHE A 66 -9.08 -5.70 -7.74
N LYS A 67 -8.53 -6.24 -8.84
CA LYS A 67 -7.72 -5.52 -9.83
C LYS A 67 -6.37 -5.06 -9.27
N ASP A 68 -6.32 -3.95 -8.56
CA ASP A 68 -5.09 -3.34 -8.06
C ASP A 68 -5.24 -2.76 -6.64
N VAL A 69 -6.33 -3.12 -5.97
CA VAL A 69 -6.66 -2.69 -4.61
C VAL A 69 -5.76 -3.39 -3.58
N PHE A 70 -5.54 -4.70 -3.74
CA PHE A 70 -4.59 -5.45 -2.91
C PHE A 70 -3.29 -5.68 -3.68
N LYS A 71 -2.17 -5.31 -3.07
CA LYS A 71 -0.85 -5.49 -3.67
C LYS A 71 0.15 -6.13 -2.72
N LYS A 72 1.05 -6.91 -3.31
CA LYS A 72 2.31 -7.30 -2.69
C LYS A 72 3.39 -6.34 -3.15
N ILE A 73 4.05 -5.70 -2.21
CA ILE A 73 5.22 -4.85 -2.45
C ILE A 73 6.43 -5.52 -1.85
N ARG A 74 7.52 -5.61 -2.61
CA ARG A 74 8.83 -6.04 -2.12
C ARG A 74 9.81 -4.90 -2.26
N ALA A 75 10.57 -4.62 -1.21
CA ALA A 75 11.51 -3.51 -1.18
C ALA A 75 12.77 -3.81 -0.36
N LYS A 76 13.88 -3.16 -0.68
CA LYS A 76 15.16 -3.24 0.04
C LYS A 76 15.53 -1.90 0.69
N PRO A 77 16.28 -1.90 1.82
CA PRO A 77 16.67 -0.69 2.55
C PRO A 77 17.43 0.37 1.77
#